data_AF-A0A2W7AC12-F1
#
_entry.id   AF-A0A2W7AC12-F1
#
_cell.length_a   1.000
_cell.length_b   1.000
_cell.length_c   1.000
_cell.angle_alpha   90.00
_cell.angle_beta   90.00
_cell.angle_gamma   90.00
#
_symmetry.space_group_name_H-M   'P 1'
#
loop_
_entity.id
_entity.type
_entity.pdbx_description
1 polymer ?
#
loop_
_entity_poly.entity_id
_entity_poly.type
_entity_poly.pdbx_seq_one_letter_code
_entity_poly.pdbx_strand_id
1 'polypeptide(L)' 'MTQAISQSSLTRLKRYLSEYRPQLEKAIAAIQTLEAPDSDEESFSQALADLHVCATVLESYSEGMVDAIDQFTEEQPD' A
#
# COMPACT_ATOMS: atom_id res chain seq x y z
N MET A 1 -27.02 3.30 -16.28
CA MET A 1 -25.99 2.24 -16.15
C MET A 1 -24.64 2.80 -15.67
N THR A 2 -24.33 4.07 -15.92
CA THR A 2 -23.09 4.77 -15.51
C THR A 2 -22.86 4.84 -13.99
N GLN A 3 -23.90 5.08 -13.16
CA GLN A 3 -23.74 5.15 -11.69
C GLN A 3 -23.33 3.82 -11.03
N ALA A 4 -23.79 2.68 -11.57
CA ALA A 4 -23.48 1.36 -10.98
C ALA A 4 -22.02 0.96 -11.24
N ILE A 5 -21.46 1.38 -12.39
CA ILE A 5 -20.07 1.10 -12.79
C ILE A 5 -19.11 1.90 -11.91
N SER A 6 -19.36 3.20 -11.74
CA SER A 6 -18.59 4.08 -10.85
C SER A 6 -18.60 3.63 -9.37
N GLN A 7 -19.70 3.04 -8.89
CA GLN A 7 -19.74 2.45 -7.54
C GLN A 7 -18.86 1.20 -7.41
N SER A 8 -18.72 0.42 -8.48
CA SER A 8 -17.92 -0.80 -8.48
C SER A 8 -16.41 -0.52 -8.48
N SER A 9 -15.95 0.44 -9.31
CA SER A 9 -14.56 0.89 -9.33
C SER A 9 -14.16 1.61 -8.03
N LEU A 10 -15.03 2.46 -7.49
CA LEU A 10 -14.80 3.09 -6.19
C LEU A 10 -14.67 2.05 -5.06
N THR A 11 -15.49 1.01 -5.08
CA THR A 11 -15.43 -0.09 -4.09
C THR A 11 -14.11 -0.86 -4.22
N ARG A 12 -13.68 -1.14 -5.45
CA ARG A 12 -12.40 -1.80 -5.74
C ARG A 12 -11.22 -0.94 -5.25
N LEU A 13 -11.21 0.35 -5.57
CA LEU A 13 -10.18 1.30 -5.11
C LEU A 13 -10.12 1.35 -3.58
N LYS A 14 -11.27 1.46 -2.90
CA LYS A 14 -11.32 1.45 -1.43
C LYS A 14 -10.74 0.16 -0.82
N ARG A 15 -10.95 -0.99 -1.47
CA ARG A 15 -10.36 -2.25 -1.03
C ARG A 15 -8.83 -2.20 -1.11
N TYR A 16 -8.29 -1.81 -2.27
CA TYR A 16 -6.84 -1.65 -2.42
C TYR A 16 -6.28 -0.66 -1.39
N LEU A 17 -6.94 0.49 -1.15
CA LEU A 17 -6.53 1.45 -0.12
C LEU A 17 -6.51 0.83 1.28
N SER A 18 -7.51 0.02 1.63
CA SER A 18 -7.60 -0.63 2.94
C SER A 18 -6.53 -1.72 3.15
N GLU A 19 -6.10 -2.38 2.08
CA GLU A 19 -5.09 -3.45 2.12
C GLU A 19 -3.65 -2.90 2.01
N TYR A 20 -3.48 -1.82 1.25
CA TYR A 20 -2.20 -1.14 1.03
C TYR A 20 -1.73 -0.36 2.26
N ARG A 21 -2.62 0.44 2.86
CA ARG A 21 -2.31 1.31 4.00
C ARG A 21 -1.59 0.61 5.16
N PRO A 22 -2.07 -0.53 5.69
CA PRO A 22 -1.40 -1.17 6.83
C PRO A 22 0.01 -1.68 6.49
N GLN A 23 0.27 -2.07 5.24
CA GLN A 23 1.61 -2.47 4.80
C GLN A 23 2.55 -1.26 4.70
N LEU A 24 2.03 -0.13 4.21
CA LEU A 24 2.77 1.13 4.17
C LEU A 24 3.13 1.62 5.58
N GLU A 25 2.17 1.57 6.52
CA GLU A 25 2.40 1.96 7.92
C GLU A 25 3.49 1.08 8.57
N LYS A 26 3.48 -0.24 8.30
CA LYS A 26 4.54 -1.16 8.76
C LYS A 26 5.89 -0.86 8.14
N ALA A 27 5.94 -0.60 6.83
CA ALA A 27 7.18 -0.25 6.14
C ALA A 27 7.80 1.03 6.71
N ILE A 28 6.95 2.05 6.97
CA ILE A 28 7.39 3.31 7.59
C ILE A 28 7.96 3.05 8.99
N ALA A 29 7.29 2.26 9.82
CA ALA A 29 7.78 1.92 11.14
C ALA A 29 9.13 1.17 11.09
N ALA A 30 9.29 0.23 10.16
CA ALA A 30 10.55 -0.48 9.96
C ALA A 30 11.68 0.48 9.54
N ILE A 31 11.43 1.39 8.60
CA ILE A 31 12.40 2.42 8.18
C ILE A 31 12.81 3.29 9.37
N GLN A 32 11.85 3.74 10.19
CA GLN A 32 12.15 4.53 11.39
C GLN A 32 13.07 3.79 12.37
N THR A 33 12.87 2.48 12.55
CA THR A 33 13.77 1.66 13.37
C THR A 33 15.17 1.56 12.75
N LEU A 34 15.29 1.42 11.43
CA LEU A 34 16.59 1.35 10.74
C LEU A 34 17.34 2.70 10.76
N GLU A 35 16.62 3.81 10.80
CA GLU A 35 17.19 5.16 10.87
C GLU A 35 17.48 5.61 12.31
N ALA A 36 16.98 4.89 13.32
CA ALA A 36 17.19 5.25 14.71
C ALA A 36 18.66 4.98 15.13
N PRO A 37 19.35 5.98 15.71
CA PRO A 37 20.78 5.91 16.02
C PRO A 37 21.14 4.91 17.12
N ASP A 38 20.16 4.51 17.95
CA ASP A 38 20.34 3.64 19.11
C ASP A 38 19.69 2.26 18.93
N SER A 39 19.29 1.89 17.71
CA SER A 39 18.70 0.58 17.45
C SER A 39 19.69 -0.55 17.74
N ASP A 40 19.29 -1.48 18.60
CA ASP A 40 20.06 -2.69 18.83
C ASP A 40 20.01 -3.61 17.60
N GLU A 41 20.95 -4.57 17.55
CA GLU A 41 21.13 -5.47 16.41
C GLU A 41 19.90 -6.37 16.14
N GLU A 42 19.15 -6.73 17.19
CA GLU A 42 17.93 -7.54 17.07
C GLU A 42 16.80 -6.71 16.44
N SER A 43 16.55 -5.52 16.99
CA SER A 43 15.57 -4.57 16.46
C SER A 43 15.88 -4.18 15.01
N PHE A 44 17.15 -3.96 14.68
CA PHE A 44 17.59 -3.65 13.33
C PHE A 44 17.35 -4.82 12.37
N SER A 45 17.73 -6.03 12.76
CA SER A 45 17.55 -7.24 11.94
C SER A 45 16.08 -7.54 11.68
N GLN A 46 15.23 -7.37 12.71
CA GLN A 46 13.79 -7.54 12.58
C GLN A 46 13.18 -6.48 11.66
N ALA A 47 13.57 -5.22 11.81
CA ALA A 47 13.11 -4.14 10.93
C ALA A 47 13.52 -4.35 9.46
N LEU A 48 14.72 -4.86 9.20
CA LEU A 48 15.13 -5.24 7.83
C LEU A 48 14.24 -6.34 7.25
N ALA A 49 13.96 -7.38 8.02
CA ALA A 49 13.09 -8.47 7.59
C ALA A 49 11.66 -7.99 7.32
N ASP A 50 11.10 -7.18 8.22
CA ASP A 50 9.77 -6.60 8.08
C ASP A 50 9.69 -5.68 6.86
N LEU A 51 10.70 -4.84 6.64
CA LEU A 51 10.77 -3.97 5.47
C LEU A 51 10.83 -4.79 4.17
N HIS A 52 11.61 -5.88 4.13
CA HIS A 52 11.70 -6.75 2.96
C HIS A 52 10.35 -7.39 2.61
N VAL A 53 9.62 -7.89 3.62
CA VAL A 53 8.26 -8.44 3.43
C VAL A 53 7.31 -7.35 2.95
N CYS A 54 7.33 -6.17 3.60
CA CYS A 54 6.47 -5.06 3.21
C CYS A 54 6.76 -4.60 1.78
N ALA A 55 8.02 -4.49 1.37
CA ALA A 55 8.41 -4.10 0.01
C ALA A 55 7.88 -5.09 -1.03
N THR A 56 8.03 -6.40 -0.78
CA THR A 56 7.53 -7.46 -1.67
C THR A 56 6.01 -7.37 -1.84
N VAL A 57 5.28 -7.14 -0.75
CA VAL A 57 3.82 -7.00 -0.80
C VAL A 57 3.42 -5.69 -1.48
N LEU A 58 4.01 -4.57 -1.07
CA LEU A 58 3.67 -3.25 -1.59
C LEU A 58 3.96 -3.14 -3.09
N GLU A 59 4.98 -3.81 -3.63
CA GLU A 59 5.26 -3.83 -5.08
C GLU A 59 4.04 -4.35 -5.86
N SER A 60 3.61 -5.58 -5.59
CA SER A 60 2.46 -6.18 -6.29
C SER A 60 1.15 -5.42 -6.04
N TYR A 61 0.95 -4.91 -4.82
CA TYR A 61 -0.25 -4.11 -4.52
C TYR A 61 -0.22 -2.72 -5.16
N SER A 62 0.96 -2.14 -5.41
CA SER A 62 1.10 -0.84 -6.07
C SER A 62 0.64 -0.91 -7.51
N GLU A 63 0.97 -2.00 -8.23
CA GLU A 63 0.46 -2.22 -9.59
C GLU A 63 -1.08 -2.26 -9.62
N GLY A 64 -1.69 -3.08 -8.75
CA GLY A 64 -3.15 -3.15 -8.66
C GLY A 64 -3.83 -1.86 -8.19
N MET A 65 -3.12 -1.05 -7.38
CA MET A 65 -3.59 0.28 -6.98
C MET A 65 -3.62 1.24 -8.16
N VAL A 66 -2.57 1.26 -8.99
CA VAL A 66 -2.51 2.10 -10.20
C VAL A 66 -3.67 1.74 -11.12
N ASP A 67 -3.86 0.45 -11.43
CA ASP A 67 -4.98 -0.01 -12.26
C ASP A 67 -6.35 0.42 -11.69
N ALA A 68 -6.52 0.34 -10.37
CA ALA A 68 -7.77 0.73 -9.72
C ALA A 68 -8.02 2.25 -9.75
N ILE A 69 -6.97 3.06 -9.67
CA ILE A 69 -7.04 4.52 -9.80
C ILE A 69 -7.37 4.91 -11.24
N ASP A 70 -6.69 4.30 -12.22
CA ASP A 70 -6.90 4.56 -13.65
C ASP A 70 -8.35 4.21 -14.02
N GLN A 71 -8.81 3.01 -13.65
CA GLN A 71 -10.19 2.60 -13.89
C GLN A 71 -11.20 3.57 -13.26
N PHE A 72 -10.98 4.00 -12.01
CA PHE A 72 -11.89 4.93 -11.35
C PHE A 72 -11.90 6.32 -12.02
N THR A 73 -10.74 6.79 -12.49
CA THR A 73 -10.58 8.10 -13.14
C THR A 73 -11.21 8.11 -14.53
N GLU A 74 -10.97 7.07 -15.33
CA GLU A 74 -11.55 6.90 -16.67
C GLU A 74 -13.08 6.78 -16.66
N GLU A 75 -13.65 6.24 -15.58
CA GLU A 75 -15.10 6.07 -15.42
C GLU A 75 -15.82 7.32 -14.90
N GLN A 76 -15.10 8.37 -14.48
CA GLN A 76 -15.71 9.67 -14.18
C GLN A 76 -15.88 10.46 -15.49
N PRO A 77 -17.12 10.75 -15.93
CA PRO A 77 -17.31 11.69 -17.03
C PRO A 77 -16.89 13.09 -16.58
N ASP A 78 -16.12 13.79 -17.43
CA ASP A 78 -15.82 15.24 -17.32
C ASP A 78 -17.08 16.08 -17.05
#